data_AF-A0A212JN75-F1
#
_entry.id   AF-A0A212JN75-F1
#
_cell.length_a   1.000
_cell.length_b   1.000
_cell.length_c   1.000
_cell.angle_alpha   90.00
_cell.angle_beta   90.00
_cell.angle_gamma   90.00
#
_symmetry.space_group_name_H-M   'P 1'
#
loop_
_entity.id
_entity.type
_entity.pdbx_description
1 polymer ?
#
loop_
_entity_poly.entity_id
_entity_poly.type
_entity_poly.pdbx_seq_one_letter_code
_entity_poly.pdbx_strand_id
1 'polypeptide(L)'
;MGNYKNIEIDFIERTLGLIAQYEGILHRYNFEQQYNHTLLINCLLGLVVFPKEKAISYLPKERITSKLKGDMGIFISTFNEEYTDLKGLIVALRHSIAHFNIEFESENTDFLIDKIVFKDKDKGDNYVVASFLPSELLSFIRYYGGWFIDTVRKNQHKFKIENRE
;
A
#
# COMPACT_ATOMS: atom_id res chain seq x y z
N MET A 1 -14.25 21.67 3.11
CA MET A 1 -14.49 20.51 2.22
C MET A 1 -13.66 20.70 0.97
N GLY A 2 -12.68 19.83 0.70
CA GLY A 2 -11.74 20.01 -0.40
C GLY A 2 -12.30 19.52 -1.72
N ASN A 3 -12.40 20.39 -2.72
CA ASN A 3 -12.87 20.02 -4.06
C ASN A 3 -11.93 18.97 -4.68
N TYR A 4 -12.46 17.80 -5.01
CA TYR A 4 -11.78 16.80 -5.85
C TYR A 4 -12.00 17.20 -7.32
N LYS A 5 -10.93 17.42 -8.08
CA LYS A 5 -10.94 17.64 -9.53
C LYS A 5 -10.80 16.31 -10.29
N ASN A 6 -10.00 15.38 -9.77
CA ASN A 6 -9.92 14.00 -10.22
C ASN A 6 -9.90 13.12 -8.96
N ILE A 7 -11.02 12.45 -8.68
CA ILE A 7 -11.21 11.75 -7.40
C ILE A 7 -10.12 10.71 -7.13
N GLU A 8 -9.64 9.99 -8.16
CA GLU A 8 -8.61 8.96 -8.02
C GLU A 8 -7.25 9.56 -7.67
N ILE A 9 -6.79 10.54 -8.46
CA ILE A 9 -5.49 11.17 -8.24
C ILE A 9 -5.49 11.94 -6.91
N ASP A 10 -6.49 12.79 -6.71
CA ASP A 10 -6.54 13.67 -5.54
C ASP A 10 -6.69 12.86 -4.24
N PHE A 11 -7.37 11.71 -4.27
CA PHE A 11 -7.47 10.83 -3.11
C PHE A 11 -6.11 10.22 -2.74
N ILE A 12 -5.38 9.68 -3.73
CA ILE A 12 -4.06 9.09 -3.50
C ILE A 12 -3.06 10.17 -3.06
N GLU A 13 -3.04 11.33 -3.72
CA GLU A 13 -2.17 12.46 -3.33
C GLU A 13 -2.44 12.94 -1.91
N ARG A 14 -3.73 13.11 -1.55
CA ARG A 14 -4.09 13.51 -0.19
C ARG A 14 -3.77 12.42 0.83
N THR A 15 -3.90 11.15 0.47
CA THR A 15 -3.55 10.03 1.36
C THR A 15 -2.05 10.00 1.64
N LEU A 16 -1.20 10.17 0.62
CA LEU A 16 0.24 10.34 0.80
C LEU A 16 0.59 11.60 1.60
N GLY A 17 -0.15 12.69 1.36
CA GLY A 17 -0.02 13.93 2.13
C GLY A 17 -0.37 13.78 3.61
N LEU A 18 -1.41 13.01 3.95
CA LEU A 18 -1.81 12.70 5.32
C LEU A 18 -0.71 11.96 6.08
N ILE A 19 -0.10 10.96 5.44
CA ILE A 19 1.05 10.22 5.98
C ILE A 19 2.19 11.20 6.29
N ALA A 20 2.60 12.00 5.31
CA ALA A 20 3.70 12.95 5.47
C ALA A 20 3.41 14.02 6.54
N GLN A 21 2.17 14.51 6.61
CA GLN A 21 1.75 15.45 7.64
C GLN A 21 1.85 14.84 9.04
N TYR A 22 1.42 13.58 9.21
CA TYR A 22 1.46 12.91 10.50
C TYR A 22 2.90 12.64 10.96
N GLU A 23 3.77 12.18 10.07
CA GLU A 23 5.20 12.03 10.36
C GLU A 23 5.84 13.36 10.80
N GLY A 24 5.45 14.46 10.14
CA GLY A 24 5.93 15.80 10.48
C GLY A 24 5.51 16.30 11.86
N ILE A 25 4.48 15.72 12.48
CA ILE A 25 4.02 16.10 13.83
C ILE A 25 4.22 15.00 14.88
N LEU A 26 4.67 13.81 14.47
CA LEU A 26 4.78 12.62 15.33
C LEU A 26 5.59 12.89 16.60
N HIS A 27 6.70 13.63 16.46
CA HIS A 27 7.59 14.02 17.56
C HIS A 27 6.92 14.89 18.65
N ARG A 28 5.71 15.41 18.39
CA ARG A 28 4.94 16.20 19.35
C ARG A 28 4.11 15.34 20.30
N TYR A 29 4.05 14.03 20.07
CA TYR A 29 3.25 13.08 20.83
C TYR A 29 4.14 12.10 21.59
N ASN A 30 3.71 11.76 22.81
CA ASN A 30 4.29 10.63 23.55
C ASN A 30 4.08 9.34 22.78
N PHE A 31 4.94 8.34 23.01
CA PHE A 31 4.93 7.06 22.29
C PHE A 31 3.53 6.41 22.23
N GLU A 32 2.81 6.32 23.34
CA GLU A 32 1.44 5.77 23.44
C GLU A 32 0.38 6.50 22.59
N GLN A 33 0.68 7.72 22.14
CA GLN A 33 -0.19 8.56 21.32
C GLN A 33 0.27 8.64 19.86
N GLN A 34 1.31 7.89 19.52
CA GLN A 34 1.79 7.72 18.15
C GLN A 34 0.99 6.61 17.47
N TYR A 35 -0.01 7.03 16.70
CA TYR A 35 -0.93 6.17 15.95
C TYR A 35 -0.43 5.91 14.51
N ASN A 36 0.88 5.94 14.29
CA ASN A 36 1.50 5.82 12.96
C ASN A 36 1.11 4.50 12.28
N HIS A 37 1.07 3.39 13.01
CA HIS A 37 0.67 2.08 12.45
C HIS A 37 -0.82 2.06 12.07
N THR A 38 -1.70 2.56 12.94
CA THR A 38 -3.14 2.66 12.65
C THR A 38 -3.40 3.55 11.43
N LEU A 39 -2.73 4.71 11.36
CA LEU A 39 -2.82 5.59 10.20
C LEU A 39 -2.31 4.90 8.93
N LEU A 40 -1.17 4.21 9.01
CA LEU A 40 -0.58 3.52 7.87
C LEU A 40 -1.52 2.47 7.28
N ILE A 41 -2.18 1.67 8.12
CA ILE A 41 -3.15 0.66 7.68
C ILE A 41 -4.40 1.32 7.08
N ASN A 42 -4.90 2.39 7.68
CA ASN A 42 -6.04 3.15 7.12
C ASN A 42 -5.69 3.75 5.75
N CYS A 43 -4.48 4.30 5.60
CA CYS A 43 -3.99 4.81 4.33
C CYS A 43 -3.80 3.67 3.33
N LEU A 44 -3.26 2.53 3.73
CA LEU A 44 -3.08 1.37 2.86
C LEU A 44 -4.42 0.83 2.34
N LEU A 45 -5.45 0.77 3.18
CA LEU A 45 -6.81 0.45 2.77
C LEU A 45 -7.28 1.39 1.66
N GLY A 46 -7.13 2.70 1.86
CA GLY A 46 -7.42 3.70 0.85
C GLY A 46 -6.60 3.52 -0.42
N LEU A 47 -5.30 3.30 -0.31
CA LEU A 47 -4.41 3.25 -1.47
C LEU A 47 -4.58 2.00 -2.31
N VAL A 48 -4.92 0.86 -1.71
CA VAL A 48 -4.97 -0.43 -2.41
C VAL A 48 -6.40 -0.80 -2.81
N VAL A 49 -7.40 -0.48 -1.98
CA VAL A 49 -8.80 -0.86 -2.25
C VAL A 49 -9.51 0.17 -3.13
N PHE A 50 -9.22 1.46 -2.97
CA PHE A 50 -9.88 2.53 -3.72
C PHE A 50 -9.60 2.50 -5.23
N PRO A 51 -8.37 2.23 -5.71
CA PRO A 51 -8.10 2.07 -7.14
C PRO A 51 -9.09 1.14 -7.84
N LYS A 52 -9.72 1.63 -8.91
CA LYS A 52 -10.55 0.79 -9.78
C LYS A 52 -9.70 -0.29 -10.44
N GLU A 53 -10.33 -1.40 -10.78
CA GLU A 53 -9.66 -2.54 -11.44
C GLU A 53 -8.94 -2.13 -12.73
N LYS A 54 -9.50 -1.15 -13.47
CA LYS A 54 -8.87 -0.57 -14.66
C LYS A 54 -7.52 0.08 -14.33
N ALA A 55 -7.39 0.79 -13.21
CA ALA A 55 -6.12 1.41 -12.83
C ALA A 55 -5.07 0.35 -12.43
N ILE A 56 -5.50 -0.71 -11.73
CA ILE A 56 -4.67 -1.89 -11.42
C ILE A 56 -4.25 -2.61 -12.70
N SER A 57 -5.08 -2.63 -13.74
CA SER A 57 -4.76 -3.26 -15.03
C SER A 57 -3.55 -2.64 -15.74
N TYR A 58 -3.23 -1.37 -15.44
CA TYR A 58 -2.08 -0.66 -15.98
C TYR A 58 -0.79 -0.92 -15.20
N LEU A 59 -0.84 -1.67 -14.08
CA LEU A 59 0.36 -2.03 -13.33
C LEU A 59 1.35 -2.76 -14.24
N PRO A 60 2.65 -2.42 -14.14
CA PRO A 60 3.67 -3.12 -14.90
C PRO A 60 3.64 -4.58 -14.49
N LYS A 61 3.65 -5.46 -15.50
CA LYS A 61 3.85 -6.90 -15.34
C LYS A 61 5.34 -7.27 -15.26
N GLU A 62 6.17 -6.29 -14.92
CA GLU A 62 7.59 -6.52 -14.72
C GLU A 62 7.79 -7.41 -13.51
N ARG A 63 8.72 -8.36 -13.64
CA ARG A 63 9.03 -9.30 -12.57
C ARG A 63 9.60 -8.54 -11.37
N ILE A 64 9.21 -8.93 -10.16
CA ILE A 64 9.79 -8.44 -8.91
C ILE A 64 11.23 -8.96 -8.80
N THR A 65 12.17 -8.15 -9.27
CA THR A 65 13.61 -8.38 -9.12
C THR A 65 14.13 -7.75 -7.83
N SER A 66 15.31 -8.15 -7.37
CA SER A 66 15.97 -7.51 -6.22
C SER A 66 16.21 -6.02 -6.46
N LYS A 67 16.45 -5.61 -7.71
CA LYS A 67 16.56 -4.20 -8.08
C LYS A 67 15.23 -3.46 -7.85
N LEU A 68 14.14 -4.01 -8.36
CA LEU A 68 12.81 -3.42 -8.20
C LEU A 68 12.38 -3.37 -6.72
N LYS A 69 12.74 -4.39 -5.92
CA LYS A 69 12.57 -4.35 -4.46
C LYS A 69 13.36 -3.18 -3.84
N GLY A 70 14.61 -2.99 -4.23
CA GLY A 70 15.41 -1.83 -3.81
C GLY A 70 14.77 -0.49 -4.18
N ASP A 71 14.23 -0.37 -5.39
CA ASP A 71 13.52 0.84 -5.85
C ASP A 71 12.24 1.12 -5.03
N MET A 72 11.61 0.06 -4.49
CA MET A 72 10.47 0.15 -3.57
C MET A 72 10.87 0.43 -2.11
N GLY A 73 12.16 0.42 -1.79
CA GLY A 73 12.66 0.51 -0.41
C GLY A 73 12.48 -0.77 0.40
N ILE A 74 12.50 -1.93 -0.27
CA ILE A 74 12.32 -3.26 0.33
C ILE A 74 13.65 -3.99 0.38
N PHE A 75 14.15 -4.25 1.58
CA PHE A 75 15.42 -4.94 1.82
C PHE A 75 15.24 -6.18 2.71
N ILE A 76 14.37 -6.11 3.71
CA ILE A 76 14.14 -7.17 4.70
C ILE A 76 12.78 -7.85 4.49
N SER A 77 11.77 -7.07 4.12
CA SER A 77 10.40 -7.55 3.92
C SER A 77 10.34 -8.62 2.83
N THR A 78 9.46 -9.60 3.04
CA THR A 78 9.36 -10.79 2.19
C THR A 78 8.03 -10.82 1.45
N PHE A 79 8.06 -11.32 0.22
CA PHE A 79 6.88 -11.56 -0.60
C PHE A 79 6.83 -13.04 -0.92
N ASN A 80 5.64 -13.60 -0.99
CA ASN A 80 5.46 -14.97 -1.46
C ASN A 80 5.98 -15.11 -2.90
N GLU A 81 6.76 -16.15 -3.16
CA GLU A 81 7.42 -16.39 -4.44
C GLU A 81 6.43 -16.63 -5.60
N GLU A 82 5.19 -17.02 -5.30
CA GLU A 82 4.10 -17.15 -6.28
C GLU A 82 3.77 -15.81 -6.96
N TYR A 83 3.96 -14.68 -6.26
CA TYR A 83 3.70 -13.35 -6.80
C TYR A 83 4.94 -12.83 -7.52
N THR A 84 5.06 -13.24 -8.78
CA THR A 84 6.24 -12.91 -9.61
C THR A 84 6.26 -11.47 -10.11
N ASP A 85 5.13 -10.77 -10.16
CA ASP A 85 5.02 -9.39 -10.66
C ASP A 85 4.25 -8.47 -9.70
N LEU A 86 4.41 -7.16 -9.87
CA LEU A 86 3.81 -6.15 -8.99
C LEU A 86 2.27 -6.18 -9.06
N LYS A 87 1.71 -6.49 -10.22
CA LYS A 87 0.25 -6.56 -10.39
C LYS A 87 -0.33 -7.68 -9.51
N GLY A 88 0.24 -8.88 -9.59
CA GLY A 88 -0.16 -10.03 -8.79
C GLY A 88 -0.02 -9.75 -7.29
N LEU A 89 1.09 -9.15 -6.89
CA LEU A 89 1.32 -8.75 -5.50
C LEU A 89 0.25 -7.75 -5.01
N ILE A 90 -0.03 -6.68 -5.77
CA ILE A 90 -1.03 -5.68 -5.39
C ILE A 90 -2.44 -6.25 -5.33
N VAL A 91 -2.82 -7.13 -6.26
CA VAL A 91 -4.12 -7.82 -6.23
C VAL A 91 -4.23 -8.71 -4.99
N ALA A 92 -3.19 -9.47 -4.66
CA ALA A 92 -3.18 -10.31 -3.47
C ALA A 92 -3.23 -9.48 -2.17
N LEU A 93 -2.46 -8.39 -2.10
CA LEU A 93 -2.51 -7.45 -0.98
C LEU A 93 -3.90 -6.83 -0.84
N ARG A 94 -4.53 -6.43 -1.95
CA ARG A 94 -5.91 -5.91 -1.95
C ARG A 94 -6.87 -6.90 -1.34
N HIS A 95 -6.73 -8.18 -1.68
CA HIS A 95 -7.53 -9.24 -1.10
C HIS A 95 -7.31 -9.34 0.41
N SER A 96 -6.05 -9.46 0.85
CA SER A 96 -5.70 -9.51 2.27
C SER A 96 -6.25 -8.31 3.05
N ILE A 97 -6.10 -7.10 2.52
CA ILE A 97 -6.51 -5.86 3.18
C ILE A 97 -8.04 -5.73 3.21
N ALA A 98 -8.74 -6.04 2.12
CA ALA A 98 -10.19 -5.94 2.04
C ALA A 98 -10.90 -6.91 3.00
N HIS A 99 -10.31 -8.08 3.23
CA HIS A 99 -10.80 -9.06 4.20
C HIS A 99 -10.21 -8.88 5.61
N PHE A 100 -9.40 -7.84 5.82
CA PHE A 100 -8.71 -7.57 7.08
C PHE A 100 -7.88 -8.75 7.60
N ASN A 101 -7.31 -9.53 6.67
CA ASN A 101 -6.38 -10.63 6.94
C ASN A 101 -4.97 -10.07 7.16
N ILE A 102 -4.82 -9.24 8.18
CA ILE A 102 -3.57 -8.57 8.57
C ILE A 102 -3.25 -8.97 10.01
N GLU A 103 -2.03 -9.44 10.25
CA GLU A 103 -1.51 -9.76 11.56
C GLU A 103 -0.33 -8.84 11.91
N PHE A 104 -0.22 -8.50 13.19
CA PHE A 104 0.86 -7.68 13.72
C PHE A 104 1.69 -8.56 14.64
N GLU A 105 2.97 -8.73 14.31
CA GLU A 105 3.91 -9.53 15.09
C GLU A 105 4.84 -8.60 15.87
N SER A 106 5.05 -8.94 17.14
CA SER A 106 6.02 -8.32 18.05
C SER A 106 7.06 -9.37 18.40
N GLU A 107 8.34 -9.06 18.18
CA GLU A 107 9.48 -9.92 18.50
C GLU A 107 9.91 -9.74 19.97
N ASN A 108 9.49 -8.64 20.62
CA ASN A 108 9.81 -8.35 22.02
C ASN A 108 8.56 -8.28 22.93
N THR A 109 8.81 -8.19 24.24
CA THR A 109 7.77 -8.05 25.29
C THR A 109 7.22 -6.63 25.40
N ASP A 110 7.79 -5.68 24.66
CA ASP A 110 7.36 -4.28 24.66
C ASP A 110 6.16 -4.06 23.72
N PHE A 111 5.66 -5.14 23.10
CA PHE A 111 4.50 -5.16 22.20
C PHE A 111 4.62 -4.18 21.02
N LEU A 112 5.86 -3.93 20.59
CA LEU A 112 6.15 -3.11 19.42
C LEU A 112 5.80 -3.89 18.15
N ILE A 113 5.21 -3.20 17.18
CA ILE A 113 4.90 -3.82 15.89
C ILE A 113 6.21 -3.91 15.10
N ASP A 114 6.83 -5.08 15.10
CA ASP A 114 8.06 -5.35 14.35
C ASP A 114 7.74 -5.77 12.91
N LYS A 115 6.66 -6.55 12.71
CA LYS A 115 6.21 -6.98 11.39
C LYS A 115 4.71 -6.86 11.20
N ILE A 116 4.32 -6.58 9.97
CA ILE A 116 2.94 -6.53 9.48
C ILE A 116 2.79 -7.62 8.42
N VAL A 117 2.01 -8.65 8.72
CA VAL A 117 1.86 -9.85 7.90
C VAL A 117 0.50 -9.83 7.20
N PHE A 118 0.51 -9.92 5.88
CA PHE A 118 -0.68 -10.01 5.05
C PHE A 118 -0.92 -11.47 4.68
N LYS A 119 -2.10 -11.99 5.00
CA LYS A 119 -2.49 -13.39 4.74
C LYS A 119 -3.61 -13.50 3.73
N ASP A 120 -3.73 -14.67 3.12
CA ASP A 120 -4.84 -15.02 2.24
C ASP A 120 -5.53 -16.30 2.72
N LYS A 121 -6.58 -16.13 3.52
CA LYS A 121 -7.28 -17.27 4.14
C LYS A 121 -7.99 -18.17 3.14
N ASP A 122 -8.30 -17.67 1.94
CA ASP A 122 -8.92 -18.48 0.89
C ASP A 122 -7.93 -19.51 0.31
N LYS A 123 -6.63 -19.24 0.41
CA LYS A 123 -5.55 -20.16 0.06
C LYS A 123 -5.08 -21.05 1.23
N GLY A 124 -5.55 -20.76 2.45
CA GLY A 124 -5.27 -21.51 3.67
C GLY A 124 -4.90 -20.60 4.86
N ASP A 125 -5.14 -21.09 6.07
CA ASP A 125 -5.01 -20.29 7.31
C ASP A 125 -3.61 -19.69 7.55
N ASN A 126 -2.56 -20.35 7.06
CA ASN A 126 -1.17 -19.92 7.21
C ASN A 126 -0.56 -19.38 5.91
N TYR A 127 -1.36 -19.14 4.87
CA TYR A 127 -0.84 -18.63 3.61
C TYR A 127 -0.49 -17.14 3.75
N VAL A 128 0.81 -16.84 3.73
CA VAL A 128 1.34 -15.47 3.78
C VAL A 128 1.53 -14.94 2.37
N VAL A 129 0.94 -13.78 2.09
CA VAL A 129 1.11 -13.01 0.85
C VAL A 129 2.41 -12.22 0.91
N ALA A 130 2.60 -11.47 1.99
CA ALA A 130 3.76 -10.64 2.24
C ALA A 130 3.91 -10.37 3.74
N SER A 131 5.16 -10.17 4.18
CA SER A 131 5.48 -9.69 5.52
C SER A 131 6.35 -8.44 5.39
N PHE A 132 5.92 -7.36 6.03
CA PHE A 132 6.62 -6.08 5.96
C PHE A 132 7.14 -5.61 7.32
N LEU A 133 8.33 -5.03 7.32
CA LEU A 133 8.69 -4.05 8.36
C LEU A 133 7.85 -2.78 8.17
N PRO A 134 7.38 -2.12 9.25
CA PRO A 134 6.57 -0.91 9.13
C PRO A 134 7.19 0.21 8.29
N SER A 135 8.51 0.42 8.42
CA SER A 135 9.27 1.42 7.65
C SER A 135 9.36 1.08 6.16
N GLU A 136 9.48 -0.20 5.83
CA GLU A 136 9.52 -0.69 4.46
C GLU A 136 8.12 -0.70 3.83
N LEU A 137 7.07 -1.01 4.59
CA LEU A 137 5.68 -0.86 4.15
C LEU A 137 5.37 0.59 3.77
N LEU A 138 5.81 1.54 4.59
CA LEU A 138 5.68 2.97 4.30
C LEU A 138 6.39 3.35 3.00
N SER A 139 7.62 2.85 2.79
CA SER A 139 8.40 3.10 1.58
C SER A 139 7.70 2.54 0.34
N PHE A 140 7.20 1.30 0.44
CA PHE A 140 6.41 0.64 -0.59
C PHE A 140 5.13 1.41 -0.94
N ILE A 141 4.40 1.89 0.08
CA ILE A 141 3.19 2.70 -0.09
C ILE A 141 3.49 3.98 -0.87
N ARG A 142 4.57 4.69 -0.53
CA ARG A 142 4.99 5.90 -1.23
C ARG A 142 5.36 5.62 -2.68
N TYR A 143 6.11 4.54 -2.91
CA TYR A 143 6.47 4.08 -4.26
C TYR A 143 5.21 3.76 -5.09
N TYR A 144 4.32 2.91 -4.57
CA TYR A 144 3.10 2.49 -5.26
C TYR A 144 2.15 3.67 -5.53
N GLY A 145 1.95 4.54 -4.54
CA GLY A 145 1.10 5.72 -4.69
C GLY A 145 1.63 6.70 -5.73
N GLY A 146 2.94 6.96 -5.75
CA GLY A 146 3.59 7.78 -6.78
C GLY A 146 3.41 7.18 -8.18
N TRP A 147 3.69 5.88 -8.32
CA TRP A 147 3.46 5.15 -9.57
C TRP A 147 2.01 5.24 -10.04
N PHE A 148 1.05 5.11 -9.13
CA PHE A 148 -0.38 5.16 -9.45
C PHE A 148 -0.76 6.51 -10.03
N ILE A 149 -0.34 7.60 -9.37
CA ILE A 149 -0.59 8.97 -9.82
C ILE A 149 -0.04 9.18 -11.23
N ASP A 150 1.21 8.80 -11.47
CA ASP A 150 1.86 8.93 -12.78
C ASP A 150 1.15 8.15 -13.87
N THR A 151 0.68 6.95 -13.54
CA THR A 151 -0.03 6.07 -14.48
C THR A 151 -1.40 6.62 -14.83
N VAL A 152 -2.19 7.06 -13.85
CA VAL A 152 -3.50 7.66 -14.11
C VAL A 152 -3.33 8.96 -14.90
N ARG A 153 -2.33 9.80 -14.56
CA ARG A 153 -1.99 11.02 -15.31
C ARG A 153 -1.68 10.75 -16.78
N LYS A 154 -0.78 9.80 -17.07
CA LYS A 154 -0.43 9.40 -18.44
C LYS A 154 -1.63 8.89 -19.24
N ASN A 155 -2.59 8.27 -18.57
CA ASN A 155 -3.77 7.67 -19.21
C ASN A 155 -5.04 8.54 -19.11
N GLN A 156 -4.97 9.80 -18.63
CA GLN A 156 -6.14 10.66 -18.40
C GLN A 156 -7.05 10.82 -19.64
N HIS A 157 -6.49 10.84 -20.85
CA HIS A 157 -7.28 10.90 -22.08
C HIS A 157 -8.11 9.63 -22.32
N LYS A 158 -7.58 8.45 -21.98
CA LYS A 158 -8.31 7.16 -22.07
C LYS A 158 -9.32 6.97 -20.94
N PHE A 159 -9.08 7.55 -19.76
CA PHE A 159 -10.01 7.52 -18.65
C PHE A 159 -11.19 8.50 -18.80
N LYS A 160 -11.03 9.65 -19.48
CA LYS A 160 -12.10 10.66 -19.65
C LYS A 160 -13.16 10.30 -20.69
N ILE A 161 -12.82 9.49 -21.70
CA ILE A 161 -13.75 9.13 -22.80
C ILE A 161 -14.83 8.15 -22.32
N GLU A 162 -14.47 7.23 -21.41
CA GLU A 162 -15.39 6.16 -20.95
C GLU A 162 -16.21 6.53 -19.70
N ASN A 163 -15.85 7.57 -18.93
CA ASN A 163 -16.70 8.06 -17.82
C ASN A 163 -17.81 9.03 -18.32
N ARG A 164 -18.09 9.03 -19.63
CA ARG A 164 -19.21 9.76 -20.26
C ARG A 164 -20.28 8.81 -20.82
N GLU A 165 -20.15 7.51 -20.60
CA GLU A 165 -21.18 6.48 -20.84
C GLU A 165 -21.74 6.00 -19.50
#